data_AF-A0A0V7Z9K0-F1
#
_entry.id   AF-A0A0V7Z9K0-F1
#
_cell.length_a   1.000
_cell.length_b   1.000
_cell.length_c   1.000
_cell.angle_alpha   90.00
_cell.angle_beta   90.00
_cell.angle_gamma   90.00
#
_symmetry.space_group_name_H-M   'P 1'
#
loop_
_entity.id
_entity.type
_entity.pdbx_description
1 polymer ?
#
loop_
_entity_poly.entity_id
_entity_poly.type
_entity_poly.pdbx_seq_one_letter_code
_entity_poly.pdbx_strand_id
1 'polypeptide(L)' 'MPSHACVDPQDQYAQAEVLVAFETTDRGVRLVSAHDASDDDILPGLEDFQRQALESEILDDYRHTFEPRRAGTSDPCS' A
#
# COMPACT_ATOMS: atom_id res chain seq x y z
N MET A 1 -8.46 -10.64 5.55
CA MET A 1 -7.41 -9.60 5.67
C MET A 1 -7.58 -8.62 4.54
N PRO A 2 -7.37 -7.31 4.77
CA PRO A 2 -7.27 -6.35 3.68
C PRO A 2 -6.05 -6.66 2.80
N SER A 3 -6.17 -6.29 1.53
CA SER A 3 -5.11 -6.44 0.53
C SER A 3 -4.98 -5.14 -0.27
N HIS A 4 -3.77 -4.84 -0.72
CA HIS A 4 -3.45 -3.67 -1.54
C HIS A 4 -2.54 -4.11 -2.69
N ALA A 5 -2.78 -3.60 -3.89
CA ALA A 5 -1.90 -3.82 -5.04
C ALA A 5 -0.79 -2.77 -4.97
N CYS A 6 0.44 -3.22 -4.74
CA CYS A 6 1.61 -2.35 -4.70
C CYS A 6 2.46 -2.55 -5.95
N VAL A 7 3.25 -1.53 -6.31
CA VAL A 7 4.33 -1.75 -7.30
C VAL A 7 5.31 -2.79 -6.77
N ASP A 8 5.71 -3.74 -7.63
CA ASP A 8 6.71 -4.74 -7.27
C ASP A 8 8.04 -4.06 -6.91
N PRO A 9 8.52 -4.17 -5.67
CA PRO A 9 9.74 -3.51 -5.22
C PRO A 9 11.02 -4.15 -5.80
N GLN A 10 10.92 -5.28 -6.50
CA GLN A 10 11.99 -5.90 -7.27
C GLN A 10 12.00 -5.45 -8.73
N ASP A 11 10.89 -4.88 -9.23
CA ASP A 11 10.79 -4.36 -10.59
C ASP A 11 11.30 -2.92 -10.69
N GLN A 12 12.48 -2.79 -11.29
CA GLN A 12 13.16 -1.52 -11.52
C GLN A 12 12.40 -0.57 -12.44
N TYR A 13 11.44 -1.08 -13.21
CA TYR A 13 10.66 -0.32 -14.19
C TYR A 13 9.24 0.00 -13.71
N ALA A 14 8.84 -0.45 -12.52
CA ALA A 14 7.50 -0.26 -11.96
C ALA A 14 6.36 -0.67 -12.93
N GLN A 15 6.55 -1.80 -13.62
CA GLN A 15 5.61 -2.39 -14.58
C GLN A 15 4.83 -3.57 -13.99
N ALA A 16 5.36 -4.20 -12.94
CA ALA A 16 4.71 -5.27 -12.21
C ALA A 16 4.09 -4.77 -10.89
N GLU A 17 3.04 -5.47 -10.48
CA GLU A 17 2.38 -5.27 -9.20
C GLU A 17 2.46 -6.56 -8.38
N VAL A 18 2.45 -6.38 -7.06
CA VAL A 18 2.34 -7.45 -6.07
C VAL A 18 1.10 -7.23 -5.22
N LEU A 19 0.36 -8.29 -4.93
CA LEU A 19 -0.78 -8.23 -4.03
C LEU A 19 -0.31 -8.43 -2.60
N VAL A 20 -0.36 -7.36 -1.81
CA VAL A 20 0.13 -7.35 -0.43
C VAL A 20 -1.03 -7.50 0.54
N ALA A 21 -1.01 -8.56 1.33
CA ALA A 21 -1.94 -8.77 2.42
C ALA A 21 -1.34 -8.21 3.71
N PHE A 22 -2.12 -7.44 4.47
CA PHE A 22 -1.60 -6.69 5.62
C PHE A 22 -2.57 -6.65 6.80
N GLU A 23 -2.03 -6.25 7.96
CA GLU A 23 -2.77 -5.92 9.17
C GLU A 23 -2.55 -4.45 9.52
N THR A 24 -3.60 -3.76 9.95
CA THR A 24 -3.47 -2.42 10.56
C THR A 24 -3.14 -2.56 12.04
N THR A 25 -2.16 -1.81 12.51
CA THR A 25 -1.71 -1.76 13.91
C THR A 25 -1.82 -0.34 14.43
N ASP A 26 -1.63 -0.15 15.73
CA ASP A 26 -1.50 1.18 16.36
C ASP A 26 -0.29 1.98 15.84
N ARG A 27 0.69 1.31 15.23
CA ARG A 27 1.94 1.90 14.73
C ARG A 27 2.02 2.04 13.21
N GLY A 28 1.00 1.64 12.47
CA GLY A 28 1.01 1.64 11.00
C GLY A 28 0.46 0.33 10.45
N VAL A 29 1.06 -0.17 9.36
CA VAL A 29 0.68 -1.46 8.78
C VAL A 29 1.77 -2.50 9.02
N ARG A 30 1.36 -3.76 9.10
CA ARG A 30 2.24 -4.91 9.17
C ARG A 30 1.99 -5.80 7.97
N LEU A 31 3.03 -6.07 7.19
CA LEU A 31 2.96 -6.99 6.05
C LEU A 31 2.77 -8.43 6.55
N VAL A 32 1.89 -9.17 5.89
CA VAL A 32 1.63 -10.59 6.20
C VAL A 32 2.05 -11.50 5.05
N SER A 33 1.73 -11.12 3.81
CA SER A 33 2.25 -11.76 2.59
C SER A 33 2.30 -10.77 1.43
N ALA A 34 3.14 -11.06 0.44
CA ALA A 34 3.22 -10.29 -0.81
C ALA A 34 3.33 -11.26 -1.97
N HIS A 35 2.28 -11.39 -2.77
CA HIS A 35 2.22 -12.34 -3.88
C HIS A 35 2.47 -11.64 -5.20
N ASP A 36 3.39 -12.18 -5.99
CA ASP A 36 3.66 -11.69 -7.35
C ASP A 36 2.61 -12.21 -8.36
N ALA A 37 2.83 -11.95 -9.66
CA ALA A 37 1.97 -12.42 -10.73
C ALA A 37 1.92 -13.96 -10.86
N SER A 38 2.88 -14.68 -10.28
CA SER A 38 2.96 -16.14 -10.23
C SER A 38 2.29 -16.72 -8.98
N ASP A 39 1.72 -15.86 -8.10
CA ASP A 39 1.18 -16.20 -6.78
C ASP A 39 2.25 -16.65 -5.76
N ASP A 40 3.52 -16.39 -6.05
CA ASP A 40 4.63 -16.71 -5.15
C ASP A 40 4.75 -15.65 -4.05
N ASP A 41 4.82 -16.06 -2.78
CA ASP A 41 5.04 -15.15 -1.65
C ASP A 41 6.50 -14.68 -1.61
N ILE A 42 6.74 -13.47 -2.11
CA ILE A 42 8.07 -12.87 -2.19
C ILE A 42 8.48 -12.17 -0.89
N LEU A 43 7.55 -11.95 0.06
CA LEU A 43 7.80 -11.20 1.29
C LEU A 43 9.03 -11.69 2.08
N PRO A 44 9.27 -13.02 2.24
CA PRO A 44 10.47 -13.51 2.93
C PRO A 44 11.78 -13.10 2.25
N GLY A 45 11.76 -12.92 0.92
CA GLY A 45 12.92 -12.55 0.10
C GLY A 45 13.16 -11.05 -0.03
N LEU A 46 12.23 -10.21 0.43
CA LEU A 46 12.38 -8.75 0.37
C LEU A 46 13.37 -8.24 1.41
N GLU A 47 14.23 -7.31 0.99
CA GLU A 47 15.09 -6.53 1.88
C GLU A 47 14.27 -5.52 2.71
N ASP A 48 14.82 -5.05 3.82
CA ASP A 48 14.13 -4.14 4.74
C ASP A 48 13.64 -2.86 4.04
N PHE A 49 14.43 -2.30 3.11
CA PHE A 49 14.04 -1.11 2.37
C PHE A 49 12.88 -1.37 1.40
N GLN A 50 12.78 -2.59 0.85
CA GLN A 50 11.70 -2.99 -0.04
C GLN A 50 10.40 -3.20 0.74
N ARG A 51 10.49 -3.82 1.93
CA ARG A 51 9.35 -3.95 2.84
C ARG A 51 8.84 -2.58 3.28
N GLN A 52 9.74 -1.67 3.62
CA GLN A 52 9.38 -0.31 4.00
C GLN A 52 8.71 0.47 2.86
N ALA A 53 9.11 0.23 1.60
CA ALA A 53 8.45 0.82 0.44
C ALA A 53 6.99 0.35 0.34
N LEU A 54 6.73 -0.96 0.46
CA LEU A 54 5.37 -1.52 0.47
C LEU A 54 4.53 -0.96 1.63
N GLU A 55 5.08 -0.91 2.84
CA GLU A 55 4.39 -0.35 4.00
C GLU A 55 4.03 1.13 3.79
N SER A 56 4.92 1.91 3.19
CA SER A 56 4.70 3.34 2.94
C SER A 56 3.60 3.57 1.91
N GLU A 57 3.61 2.82 0.81
CA GLU A 57 2.57 2.87 -0.22
C GLU A 57 1.18 2.54 0.34
N ILE A 58 1.07 1.45 1.10
CA ILE A 58 -0.18 1.05 1.75
C ILE A 58 -0.64 2.12 2.76
N LEU A 59 0.28 2.68 3.55
CA LEU A 59 -0.05 3.72 4.53
C LEU A 59 -0.53 5.00 3.87
N ASP A 60 0.11 5.41 2.77
CA ASP A 60 -0.26 6.62 2.04
C ASP A 60 -1.68 6.46 1.47
N ASP A 61 -1.99 5.34 0.80
CA ASP A 61 -3.34 5.08 0.28
C ASP A 61 -4.39 4.94 1.39
N TYR A 62 -4.05 4.25 2.49
CA TYR A 62 -4.96 4.09 3.62
C TYR A 62 -5.29 5.45 4.25
N ARG A 63 -4.30 6.34 4.42
CA ARG A 63 -4.55 7.69 4.93
C ARG A 63 -5.42 8.49 3.97
N HIS A 64 -5.20 8.39 2.66
CA HIS A 64 -6.04 9.06 1.67
C HIS A 64 -7.48 8.53 1.62
N THR A 65 -7.69 7.25 1.91
CA THR A 65 -9.02 6.63 1.94
C THR A 65 -9.80 6.97 3.22
N PHE A 66 -9.11 7.22 4.33
CA PHE A 66 -9.73 7.51 5.63
C PHE A 66 -9.66 9.00 6.06
N GLU A 67 -9.00 9.88 5.30
CA GLU A 67 -9.31 11.31 5.40
C GLU A 67 -10.68 11.56 4.76
N PRO A 68 -11.69 12.05 5.52
CA PRO A 68 -12.88 12.55 4.87
C PRO A 68 -12.41 13.68 3.96
N ARG A 69 -12.70 13.57 2.65
CA ARG A 69 -12.62 14.71 1.73
C ARG A 69 -13.06 15.93 2.53
N ARG A 70 -12.14 16.88 2.80
CA ARG A 70 -12.56 18.20 3.27
C ARG A 70 -13.51 18.68 2.18
N ALA A 71 -14.81 18.58 2.49
CA ALA A 71 -15.88 18.92 1.58
C ALA A 71 -15.57 20.32 1.09
N GLY A 72 -15.49 20.48 -0.23
CA GLY A 72 -15.45 21.78 -0.82
C GLY A 72 -16.65 22.57 -0.31
N THR A 73 -16.39 23.68 0.35
CA THR A 73 -17.34 24.79 0.37
C THR A 73 -17.02 25.63 -0.86
N SER A 74 -17.53 25.18 -2.00
CA SER A 74 -18.11 26.10 -2.94
C SER A 74 -19.23 26.84 -2.22
N ASP A 75 -18.99 28.11 -1.85
CA ASP A 75 -20.07 29.04 -1.56
C ASP A 75 -20.43 29.78 -2.86
N PRO A 76 -21.64 29.59 -3.41
CA PRO A 76 -22.20 30.50 -4.39
C PRO A 76 -22.93 31.65 -3.68
N CYS A 77 -22.80 32.85 -4.25
CA CYS A 77 -23.54 34.10 -3.96
C CYS A 77 -23.18 34.89 -2.68
N SER A 78 -22.51 36.02 -2.88
CA SER A 78 -23.05 37.36 -2.59
C SER A 78 -22.33 38.42 -3.44
#